data_AF-A0A016TI46-F1
#
_entry.id   AF-A0A016TI46-F1
#
_cell.length_a   1.000
_cell.length_b   1.000
_cell.length_c   1.000
_cell.angle_alpha   90.00
_cell.angle_beta   90.00
_cell.angle_gamma   90.00
#
_symmetry.space_group_name_H-M   'P 1'
#
loop_
_entity.id
_entity.type
_entity.pdbx_description
1 polymer ?
#
loop_
_entity_poly.entity_id
_entity_poly.type
_entity_poly.pdbx_seq_one_letter_code
_entity_poly.pdbx_strand_id
1 'polypeptide(L)' 'MKITRCHDDGSDADLWRESTFSLWSRPVRYLAISREIPEATIRGTVSVVTDITVVKETDPIPHGFIAIDYCADSL' A
#
# COMPACT_ATOMS: atom_id res chain seq x y z
N MET A 1 -5.08 3.00 8.66
CA MET A 1 -5.22 1.64 9.22
C MET A 1 -4.29 0.69 8.45
N LYS A 2 -3.31 0.08 9.13
CA LYS A 2 -2.42 -0.93 8.53
C LYS A 2 -3.11 -2.30 8.47
N ILE A 3 -2.96 -3.04 7.38
CA ILE A 3 -3.46 -4.40 7.21
C ILE A 3 -2.30 -5.35 7.49
N THR A 4 -2.23 -5.90 8.70
CA THR A 4 -1.12 -6.75 9.15
C THR A 4 -1.45 -8.24 9.20
N ARG A 5 -2.72 -8.62 8.99
CA ARG A 5 -3.16 -10.00 8.95
C ARG A 5 -4.18 -10.24 7.85
N CYS A 6 -4.14 -11.42 7.27
CA CYS A 6 -5.13 -11.89 6.32
C CYS A 6 -6.49 -12.08 7.02
N HIS A 7 -7.57 -11.81 6.31
CA HIS A 7 -8.93 -11.84 6.88
C HIS A 7 -9.43 -13.28 7.09
N ASP A 8 -9.05 -14.18 6.20
CA ASP A 8 -9.53 -15.56 6.10
C ASP A 8 -8.85 -16.50 7.10
N ASP A 9 -7.53 -16.44 7.23
CA ASP A 9 -6.76 -17.39 8.05
C ASP A 9 -5.94 -16.71 9.18
N GLY A 10 -5.93 -15.38 9.24
CA GLY A 10 -5.17 -14.63 10.23
C GLY A 10 -3.64 -14.69 10.07
N SER A 11 -3.16 -15.25 8.95
CA SER A 11 -1.73 -15.29 8.61
C SER A 11 -1.15 -13.88 8.47
N ASP A 12 0.19 -13.79 8.53
CA ASP A 12 0.90 -12.53 8.35
C ASP A 12 0.68 -11.98 6.93
N ALA A 13 0.26 -10.72 6.82
CA ALA A 13 -0.06 -10.07 5.54
C ALA A 13 1.12 -9.28 4.95
N ASP A 14 2.35 -9.67 5.28
CA ASP A 14 3.55 -9.05 4.74
C ASP A 14 3.65 -9.28 3.23
N LEU A 15 3.75 -8.19 2.48
CA LEU A 15 3.84 -8.18 1.02
C LEU A 15 5.30 -8.26 0.52
N TRP A 16 6.28 -8.18 1.43
CA TRP A 16 7.68 -8.29 1.04
C TRP A 16 8.12 -9.75 0.94
N ARG A 17 8.44 -10.20 -0.28
CA ARG A 17 9.00 -11.54 -0.49
C ARG A 17 10.41 -11.63 0.11
N GLU A 18 10.62 -12.63 0.96
CA GLU A 18 11.93 -12.86 1.57
C GLU A 18 13.01 -13.16 0.53
N SER A 19 14.19 -12.58 0.74
CA SER A 19 15.43 -12.98 0.05
C SER A 19 16.29 -13.78 1.02
N THR A 20 16.87 -14.89 0.54
CA THR A 20 17.74 -15.77 1.34
C THR A 20 19.00 -15.07 1.87
N PHE A 21 19.28 -13.85 1.43
CA PHE A 21 20.42 -13.03 1.85
C PHE A 21 20.11 -12.05 3.00
N SER A 22 18.87 -12.00 3.48
CA SER A 22 18.40 -11.01 4.48
C SER A 22 18.53 -11.46 5.95
N LEU A 23 19.60 -12.17 6.31
CA LEU A 23 19.73 -12.89 7.60
C LEU A 23 19.69 -12.01 8.87
N TRP A 24 19.89 -10.68 8.78
CA TRP A 24 20.03 -9.81 9.96
C TRP A 24 19.01 -8.66 10.02
N SER A 25 18.43 -8.25 8.90
CA SER A 25 17.35 -7.25 8.85
C SER A 25 16.43 -7.55 7.67
N ARG A 26 15.30 -8.17 7.98
CA ARG A 26 14.27 -8.44 6.98
C ARG A 26 13.36 -7.22 6.84
N PRO A 27 13.32 -6.55 5.69
CA PRO A 27 12.30 -5.52 5.46
C PRO A 27 10.92 -6.18 5.42
N VAL A 28 9.93 -5.48 5.97
CA VAL A 28 8.52 -5.86 5.96
C VAL A 28 7.71 -4.77 5.28
N ARG A 29 6.63 -5.12 4.59
CA ARG A 29 5.75 -4.17 3.89
C ARG A 29 4.30 -4.56 4.12
N TYR A 30 3.53 -3.62 4.67
CA TYR A 30 2.10 -3.79 4.89
C TYR A 30 1.33 -2.70 4.16
N LEU A 31 0.22 -3.07 3.51
CA LEU A 31 -0.69 -2.08 2.93
C LEU A 31 -1.39 -1.31 4.05
N ALA A 32 -1.56 0.00 3.87
CA ALA A 32 -2.33 0.84 4.78
C ALA A 32 -3.40 1.63 4.02
N ILE A 33 -4.60 1.71 4.59
CA ILE A 33 -5.74 2.42 4.00
C ILE A 33 -6.31 3.45 4.99
N SER A 34 -6.90 4.53 4.46
CA SER A 34 -7.77 5.44 5.21
C SER A 34 -9.17 5.42 4.61
N ARG A 35 -10.18 5.50 5.46
CA ARG A 35 -11.60 5.69 5.08
C ARG A 35 -12.15 7.01 5.62
N GLU A 36 -11.27 7.86 6.12
CA GLU A 36 -11.64 9.17 6.65
C GLU A 36 -12.11 10.04 5.48
N ILE A 37 -13.34 10.53 5.58
CA ILE A 37 -13.91 11.47 4.62
C ILE A 37 -13.65 12.86 5.21
N PRO A 38 -13.00 13.79 4.48
CA PRO A 38 -12.79 15.14 4.95
C PRO A 38 -14.12 15.77 5.37
N GLU A 39 -14.16 16.41 6.56
CA GLU A 39 -15.39 17.06 7.03
C GLU A 39 -15.90 18.08 6.01
N ALA A 40 -17.23 18.21 5.93
CA ALA A 40 -17.96 19.03 4.95
C ALA A 40 -17.56 20.52 4.90
N THR A 41 -16.76 20.98 5.87
CA THR A 41 -16.19 22.33 5.94
C THR A 41 -15.04 22.53 4.93
N ILE A 42 -14.40 21.46 4.47
CA ILE A 42 -13.34 21.52 3.45
C ILE A 42 -14.02 21.59 2.08
N ARG A 43 -14.05 22.77 1.46
CA ARG A 43 -14.55 23.01 0.07
C ARG A 43 -13.62 22.42 -1.01
N GLY A 44 -13.02 21.26 -0.74
CA GLY A 44 -12.15 20.54 -1.66
C GLY A 44 -12.92 19.41 -2.35
N THR A 45 -12.50 19.05 -3.56
CA THR A 45 -12.98 17.84 -4.22
C THR A 45 -12.57 16.61 -3.40
N VAL A 46 -13.54 15.78 -3.01
CA VAL A 46 -13.28 14.48 -2.38
C VAL A 46 -12.80 13.52 -3.47
N SER A 47 -11.57 13.04 -3.34
CA SER A 47 -11.02 12.00 -4.21
C SER A 47 -11.08 10.65 -3.51
N VAL A 48 -11.52 9.62 -4.22
CA VAL A 48 -11.59 8.24 -3.71
C VAL A 48 -10.77 7.32 -4.61
N VAL A 49 -10.20 6.27 -4.03
CA VAL A 49 -9.55 5.19 -4.80
C VAL A 49 -10.64 4.32 -5.41
N THR A 50 -10.69 4.24 -6.73
CA THR A 50 -11.69 3.45 -7.48
C THR A 50 -11.15 2.12 -7.99
N ASP A 51 -9.82 2.00 -8.15
CA ASP A 51 -9.18 0.82 -8.70
C ASP A 51 -7.74 0.66 -8.16
N ILE A 52 -7.25 -0.58 -8.12
CA ILE A 52 -5.89 -0.95 -7.70
C ILE A 52 -5.37 -2.03 -8.65
N THR A 53 -4.16 -1.82 -9.18
CA THR A 53 -3.50 -2.78 -10.07
C THR A 53 -2.06 -3.06 -9.64
N VAL A 54 -1.57 -4.25 -10.00
CA VAL A 54 -0.17 -4.66 -9.82
C VAL A 54 0.49 -4.71 -11.19
N VAL A 55 1.52 -3.91 -11.38
CA VAL A 55 2.32 -3.86 -12.61
C VAL A 55 3.75 -4.28 -12.33
N LYS A 56 4.48 -4.74 -13.35
CA LYS A 56 5.91 -4.98 -13.20
C LYS A 56 6.64 -3.65 -13.08
N GLU A 57 7.75 -3.64 -12.35
CA GLU A 57 8.62 -2.46 -12.18
C GLU A 57 9.11 -1.88 -13.52
N THR A 58 9.29 -2.72 -14.53
CA THR A 58 9.74 -2.30 -15.88
C THR A 58 8.63 -1.74 -16.75
N ASP A 59 7.36 -1.97 -16.39
CA ASP A 59 6.23 -1.58 -17.21
C ASP A 59 5.84 -0.12 -16.89
N PRO A 60 5.41 0.67 -17.89
CA PRO A 60 4.97 2.04 -17.63
C PRO A 60 3.70 2.07 -16.77
N ILE A 61 3.58 3.09 -15.92
CA ILE A 61 2.38 3.31 -15.10
C ILE A 61 1.18 3.54 -16.04
N PRO A 62 0.07 2.77 -15.91
CA PRO A 62 -1.11 2.96 -16.74
C PRO A 62 -1.74 4.34 -16.56
N HIS A 63 -2.37 4.86 -17.63
CA HIS A 63 -3.04 6.16 -17.57
C HIS A 63 -4.13 6.19 -16.49
N GLY A 64 -4.15 7.25 -15.68
CA GLY A 64 -5.10 7.42 -14.58
C GLY A 64 -4.72 6.73 -13.27
N PHE A 65 -3.57 6.03 -13.23
CA PHE A 65 -3.02 5.44 -12.02
C PHE A 65 -1.85 6.27 -11.49
N ILE A 66 -1.58 6.14 -10.19
CA ILE A 66 -0.43 6.71 -9.50
C ILE A 66 0.29 5.55 -8.81
N ALA A 67 1.61 5.50 -8.92
CA ALA A 67 2.41 4.45 -8.28
C ALA A 67 2.63 4.72 -6.79
N ILE A 68 2.73 3.64 -6.02
CA ILE A 68 3.11 3.66 -4.60
C ILE A 68 4.56 3.17 -4.51
N ASP A 69 5.51 4.10 -4.60
CA ASP A 69 6.93 3.76 -4.77
C ASP A 69 7.74 3.73 -3.47
N TYR A 70 7.19 4.27 -2.38
CA TYR A 70 7.88 4.36 -1.08
C TYR A 70 6.92 4.14 0.09
N CYS A 71 7.48 3.78 1.24
CA CYS A 71 6.72 3.62 2.48
C CYS A 71 6.49 4.99 3.11
N ALA A 72 5.23 5.31 3.44
CA ALA A 72 4.89 6.59 4.05
C ALA A 72 5.53 6.81 5.44
N ASP A 73 6.00 5.74 6.10
CA ASP A 73 6.62 5.77 7.43
C ASP A 73 8.14 5.59 7.41
N SER A 74 8.75 5.43 6.23
CA SER A 74 10.20 5.35 6.08
C SER A 74 10.72 6.65 5.47
N LEU A 75 11.62 7.34 6.18
CA LEU A 75 12.40 8.47 5.66
C LEU A 75 13.42 8.01 4.61
#